data_AF-A0A1H6JXS3-F1
#
_entry.id   AF-A0A1H6JXS3-F1
#
_cell.length_a   1.000
_cell.length_b   1.000
_cell.length_c   1.000
_cell.angle_alpha   90.00
_cell.angle_beta   90.00
_cell.angle_gamma   90.00
#
_symmetry.space_group_name_H-M   'P 1'
#
loop_
_entity.id
_entity.type
_entity.pdbx_description
1 polymer ?
#
loop_
_entity_poly.entity_id
_entity_poly.type
_entity_poly.pdbx_seq_one_letter_code
_entity_poly.pdbx_strand_id
1 'polypeptide(L)'
;MVVGFVVATAIETAMAAPVAAAPPDPSAPVDFVSLGDVDPTILMEIRYATPHNFTGDPVVGYDAPMCLLTRPAADALRRAQQEFLADGYSLKVYDCYRPQRAVDEFVGWASDLADQRMKAEFYPRVDKSRLFEDGYIAEQSGHSRGSTVDLTLVELPAAATPPYVPGQPLVDCAAPASQRFGDNSIDMGTGYDCFDTLAHTLDPRVQGEQLKNRLLLKDGLERQGLQNYELEWWHFTFKPETYPETYFDFPVAPLPG
;
A
#
# COMPACT_ATOMS: atom_id res chain seq x y z
N MET A 1 -9.36 -15.79 -81.67
CA MET A 1 -8.05 -15.45 -81.05
C MET A 1 -8.37 -14.81 -79.70
N VAL A 2 -8.36 -15.58 -78.62
CA VAL A 2 -8.73 -15.11 -77.28
C VAL A 2 -7.44 -14.95 -76.48
N VAL A 3 -7.11 -13.73 -76.08
CA VAL A 3 -5.94 -13.43 -75.25
C VAL A 3 -6.44 -13.33 -73.81
N GLY A 4 -6.13 -14.33 -72.98
CA GLY A 4 -6.41 -14.33 -71.55
C GLY A 4 -5.28 -13.63 -70.79
N PHE A 5 -5.63 -12.60 -70.02
CA PHE A 5 -4.71 -11.97 -69.06
C PHE A 5 -4.81 -12.69 -67.72
N VAL A 6 -3.70 -13.27 -67.26
CA VAL A 6 -3.53 -13.77 -65.89
C VAL A 6 -2.99 -12.63 -65.05
N VAL A 7 -3.78 -12.14 -64.09
CA VAL A 7 -3.33 -11.18 -63.07
C VAL A 7 -2.77 -11.98 -61.91
N ALA A 8 -1.45 -11.91 -61.70
CA ALA A 8 -0.79 -12.48 -60.53
C ALA A 8 -0.88 -11.46 -59.38
N THR A 9 -1.66 -11.77 -58.35
CA THR A 9 -1.65 -11.04 -57.09
C THR A 9 -0.44 -11.44 -56.26
N ALA A 10 0.50 -10.51 -56.05
CA ALA A 10 1.60 -10.69 -55.10
C ALA A 10 1.04 -10.54 -53.68
N ILE A 11 1.26 -11.55 -52.84
CA ILE A 11 1.00 -11.48 -51.40
C ILE A 11 2.28 -10.96 -50.76
N GLU A 12 2.29 -9.69 -50.35
CA GLU A 12 3.36 -9.13 -49.53
C GLU A 12 3.17 -9.57 -48.07
N THR A 13 4.01 -10.48 -47.60
CA THR A 13 4.13 -10.80 -46.18
C THR A 13 4.87 -9.67 -45.47
N ALA A 14 4.16 -8.85 -44.71
CA ALA A 14 4.77 -7.89 -43.79
C ALA A 14 5.55 -8.66 -42.71
N MET A 15 6.87 -8.47 -42.66
CA MET A 15 7.68 -9.00 -41.57
C MET A 15 7.49 -8.10 -40.34
N ALA A 16 6.95 -8.67 -39.26
CA ALA A 16 6.87 -7.98 -37.98
C ALA A 16 8.29 -7.65 -37.49
N ALA A 17 8.54 -6.38 -37.20
CA ALA A 17 9.79 -5.95 -36.58
C ALA A 17 9.89 -6.57 -35.16
N PRO A 18 11.09 -6.98 -34.71
CA PRO A 18 11.25 -7.51 -33.36
C PRO A 18 10.91 -6.41 -32.36
N VAL A 19 9.92 -6.68 -31.50
CA VAL A 19 9.64 -5.85 -30.33
C VAL A 19 10.86 -5.96 -29.40
N ALA A 20 11.57 -4.86 -29.19
CA ALA A 20 12.67 -4.82 -28.24
C ALA A 20 12.15 -5.24 -26.86
N ALA A 21 12.83 -6.19 -26.22
CA ALA A 21 12.50 -6.59 -24.85
C ALA A 21 12.66 -5.37 -23.91
N ALA A 22 11.73 -5.20 -22.98
CA ALA A 22 11.83 -4.18 -21.95
C ALA A 22 13.14 -4.35 -21.15
N PRO A 23 13.75 -3.26 -20.65
CA PRO A 23 14.91 -3.36 -19.78
C PRO A 23 14.57 -4.21 -18.54
N PRO A 24 15.55 -4.95 -17.98
CA PRO A 24 15.32 -5.71 -16.76
C PRO A 24 15.01 -4.78 -15.59
N ASP A 25 14.22 -5.27 -14.64
CA ASP A 25 13.92 -4.53 -13.41
C ASP A 25 15.19 -4.20 -12.62
N PRO A 26 15.25 -3.02 -11.97
CA PRO A 26 16.37 -2.70 -11.10
C PRO A 26 16.38 -3.62 -9.88
N SER A 27 17.57 -3.88 -9.33
CA SER A 27 17.72 -4.65 -8.10
C SER A 27 17.54 -3.78 -6.87
N ALA A 28 17.00 -4.37 -5.79
CA ALA A 28 16.97 -3.74 -4.48
C ALA A 28 18.38 -3.42 -3.96
N PRO A 29 18.60 -2.26 -3.31
CA PRO A 29 19.82 -1.98 -2.58
C PRO A 29 20.06 -3.00 -1.45
N VAL A 30 21.33 -3.26 -1.12
CA VAL A 30 21.74 -4.25 -0.11
C VAL A 30 21.19 -3.97 1.30
N ASP A 31 20.84 -2.72 1.59
CA ASP A 31 20.32 -2.31 2.89
C ASP A 31 18.81 -2.57 3.03
N PHE A 32 18.11 -3.01 1.97
CA PHE A 32 16.73 -3.47 2.06
C PHE A 32 16.66 -4.89 2.61
N VAL A 33 15.64 -5.15 3.41
CA VAL A 33 15.39 -6.42 4.07
C VAL A 33 13.91 -6.77 4.00
N SER A 34 13.61 -8.06 4.00
CA SER A 34 12.27 -8.56 4.28
C SER A 34 11.98 -8.41 5.78
N LEU A 35 10.87 -7.75 6.13
CA LEU A 35 10.47 -7.60 7.53
C LEU A 35 10.18 -8.96 8.19
N GLY A 36 9.71 -9.95 7.42
CA GLY A 36 9.39 -11.28 7.93
C GLY A 36 10.64 -12.06 8.35
N ASP A 37 11.78 -11.77 7.71
CA ASP A 37 13.08 -12.35 8.11
C ASP A 37 13.65 -11.63 9.35
N VAL A 38 13.28 -10.37 9.56
CA VAL A 38 13.71 -9.56 10.72
C VAL A 38 12.91 -9.90 11.97
N ASP A 39 11.59 -10.03 11.83
CA ASP A 39 10.69 -10.46 12.90
C ASP A 39 9.45 -11.18 12.32
N PRO A 40 9.39 -12.52 12.38
CA PRO A 40 8.27 -13.28 11.82
C PRO A 40 6.99 -13.19 12.65
N THR A 41 7.01 -12.51 13.80
CA THR A 41 5.81 -12.31 14.64
C THR A 41 4.95 -11.13 14.16
N ILE A 42 5.49 -10.25 13.32
CA ILE A 42 4.74 -9.14 12.73
C ILE A 42 3.81 -9.68 11.64
N LEU A 43 2.53 -9.34 11.74
CA LEU A 43 1.51 -9.77 10.78
C LEU A 43 1.61 -8.96 9.49
N MET A 44 1.37 -9.60 8.34
CA MET A 44 1.40 -8.93 7.04
C MET A 44 0.08 -9.12 6.31
N GLU A 45 -0.48 -8.02 5.83
CA GLU A 45 -1.65 -8.01 4.95
C GLU A 45 -1.42 -6.96 3.86
N ILE A 46 -0.43 -7.23 3.00
CA ILE A 46 0.07 -6.30 1.98
C ILE A 46 -1.04 -5.99 0.98
N ARG A 47 -1.72 -4.84 1.13
CA ARG A 47 -2.98 -4.52 0.45
C ARG A 47 -2.81 -4.38 -1.05
N TYR A 48 -1.73 -3.75 -1.47
CA TYR A 48 -1.45 -3.49 -2.88
C TYR A 48 -1.00 -4.72 -3.67
N ALA A 49 -0.67 -5.83 -3.00
CA ALA A 49 -0.51 -7.14 -3.65
C ALA A 49 -1.85 -7.85 -3.91
N THR A 50 -2.98 -7.22 -3.57
CA THR A 50 -4.33 -7.79 -3.66
C THR A 50 -5.30 -6.80 -4.32
N PRO A 51 -6.48 -7.23 -4.79
CA PRO A 51 -7.49 -6.30 -5.29
C PRO A 51 -8.21 -5.51 -4.19
N HIS A 52 -7.94 -5.76 -2.89
CA HIS A 52 -8.56 -5.02 -1.79
C HIS A 52 -7.79 -3.74 -1.46
N ASN A 53 -7.87 -2.78 -2.37
CA ASN A 53 -7.32 -1.44 -2.22
C ASN A 53 -8.17 -0.46 -3.04
N PHE A 54 -7.86 0.84 -2.98
CA PHE A 54 -8.68 1.88 -3.63
C PHE A 54 -8.67 1.83 -5.17
N THR A 55 -7.72 1.16 -5.82
CA THR A 55 -7.72 0.95 -7.28
C THR A 55 -8.63 -0.21 -7.68
N GLY A 56 -8.82 -1.19 -6.79
CA GLY A 56 -9.64 -2.38 -7.00
C GLY A 56 -8.92 -3.54 -7.70
N ASP A 57 -7.62 -3.39 -7.99
CA ASP A 57 -6.77 -4.38 -8.65
C ASP A 57 -5.41 -4.48 -7.93
N PRO A 58 -4.69 -5.62 -7.99
CA PRO A 58 -3.30 -5.67 -7.52
C PRO A 58 -2.46 -4.64 -8.27
N VAL A 59 -1.68 -3.86 -7.51
CA VAL A 59 -0.93 -2.70 -8.01
C VAL A 59 0.39 -3.16 -8.65
N VAL A 60 0.76 -2.53 -9.74
CA VAL A 60 1.99 -2.83 -10.48
C VAL A 60 3.23 -2.69 -9.58
N GLY A 61 4.13 -3.66 -9.69
CA GLY A 61 5.35 -3.75 -8.87
C GLY A 61 5.17 -4.50 -7.55
N TYR A 62 3.95 -4.88 -7.15
CA TYR A 62 3.72 -5.77 -6.02
C TYR A 62 3.70 -7.24 -6.45
N ASP A 63 4.87 -7.79 -6.79
CA ASP A 63 5.00 -9.17 -7.30
C ASP A 63 4.88 -10.24 -6.20
N ALA A 64 4.99 -9.84 -4.93
CA ALA A 64 4.78 -10.69 -3.77
C ALA A 64 4.15 -9.91 -2.59
N PRO A 65 3.33 -10.57 -1.74
CA PRO A 65 2.72 -9.95 -0.57
C PRO A 65 3.72 -9.87 0.60
N MET A 66 4.77 -9.08 0.44
CA MET A 66 5.84 -8.93 1.44
C MET A 66 6.15 -7.47 1.77
N CYS A 67 6.60 -7.24 3.00
CA CYS A 67 7.06 -5.94 3.45
C CYS A 67 8.58 -5.84 3.31
N LEU A 68 9.05 -5.01 2.38
CA LEU A 68 10.46 -4.65 2.25
C LEU A 68 10.70 -3.28 2.89
N LEU A 69 11.78 -3.15 3.66
CA LEU A 69 12.17 -1.89 4.32
C LEU A 69 13.68 -1.77 4.35
N THR A 70 14.19 -0.56 4.53
CA THR A 70 15.60 -0.40 4.93
C THR A 70 15.81 -1.03 6.31
N ARG A 71 16.98 -1.64 6.51
CA ARG A 71 17.32 -2.34 7.76
C ARG A 71 17.07 -1.51 9.02
N PRO A 72 17.43 -0.21 9.10
CA PRO A 72 17.14 0.60 10.29
C PRO A 72 15.65 0.72 10.60
N ALA A 73 14.80 0.86 9.59
CA ALA A 73 13.34 0.93 9.77
C ALA A 73 12.77 -0.42 10.22
N ALA A 74 13.22 -1.54 9.62
CA ALA A 74 12.81 -2.87 10.03
C ALA A 74 13.24 -3.20 11.48
N ASP A 75 14.46 -2.83 11.87
CA ASP A 75 14.96 -2.99 13.24
C ASP A 75 14.16 -2.15 14.25
N ALA A 76 13.66 -0.97 13.84
CA ALA A 76 12.79 -0.14 14.67
C ALA A 76 11.41 -0.76 14.86
N LEU A 77 10.81 -1.30 13.80
CA LEU A 77 9.55 -2.06 13.89
C LEU A 77 9.70 -3.30 14.77
N ARG A 78 10.82 -4.04 14.68
CA ARG A 78 11.09 -5.16 15.59
C ARG A 78 11.08 -4.71 17.06
N ARG A 79 11.71 -3.58 17.40
CA ARG A 79 11.70 -3.09 18.78
C ARG A 79 10.29 -2.70 19.24
N ALA A 80 9.53 -2.02 18.38
CA ALA A 80 8.14 -1.66 18.66
C ALA A 80 7.27 -2.92 18.84
N GLN A 81 7.45 -3.92 17.98
CA GLN A 81 6.77 -5.21 18.08
C GLN A 81 7.01 -5.84 19.45
N GLN A 82 8.25 -5.86 19.96
CA GLN A 82 8.52 -6.44 21.28
C GLN A 82 7.81 -5.69 22.43
N GLU A 83 7.65 -4.36 22.34
CA GLU A 83 6.83 -3.59 23.31
C GLU A 83 5.35 -3.96 23.21
N PHE A 84 4.80 -3.95 21.99
CA PHE A 84 3.39 -4.26 21.77
C PHE A 84 3.03 -5.70 22.16
N LEU A 85 3.91 -6.67 21.90
CA LEU A 85 3.73 -8.06 22.32
C LEU A 85 3.59 -8.17 23.84
N ALA A 86 4.37 -7.39 24.60
CA ALA A 86 4.28 -7.36 26.07
C ALA A 86 2.95 -6.78 26.56
N ASP A 87 2.36 -5.87 25.77
CA ASP A 87 1.06 -5.26 26.03
C ASP A 87 -0.14 -6.05 25.47
N GLY A 88 0.11 -7.22 24.86
CA GLY A 88 -0.93 -8.09 24.31
C GLY A 88 -1.39 -7.72 22.90
N TYR A 89 -0.54 -7.04 22.12
CA TYR A 89 -0.79 -6.68 20.73
C TYR A 89 0.32 -7.20 19.80
N SER A 90 0.01 -7.37 18.52
CA SER A 90 1.00 -7.48 17.46
C SER A 90 0.83 -6.35 16.47
N LEU A 91 1.94 -5.88 15.89
CA LEU A 91 1.92 -5.07 14.69
C LEU A 91 1.33 -5.87 13.53
N LYS A 92 0.60 -5.17 12.66
CA LYS A 92 0.14 -5.64 11.35
C LYS A 92 0.45 -4.58 10.30
N VAL A 93 1.19 -4.94 9.25
CA VAL A 93 1.58 -4.02 8.17
C VAL A 93 0.70 -4.20 6.93
N TYR A 94 0.34 -3.09 6.30
CA TYR A 94 -0.46 -3.00 5.08
C TYR A 94 0.35 -2.62 3.85
N ASP A 95 1.37 -1.77 4.05
CA ASP A 95 2.32 -1.38 3.02
C ASP A 95 3.67 -0.98 3.64
N CYS A 96 4.74 -1.14 2.87
CA CYS A 96 6.11 -0.81 3.28
C CYS A 96 6.81 -0.10 2.12
N TYR A 97 7.93 -0.61 1.62
CA TYR A 97 8.46 -0.12 0.35
C TYR A 97 7.43 -0.25 -0.77
N ARG A 98 7.18 0.88 -1.44
CA ARG A 98 6.30 1.01 -2.60
C ARG A 98 7.13 1.42 -3.82
N PRO A 99 7.20 0.62 -4.88
CA PRO A 99 7.93 0.99 -6.09
C PRO A 99 7.36 2.27 -6.73
N GLN A 100 8.21 3.10 -7.36
CA GLN A 100 7.73 4.30 -8.05
C GLN A 100 6.67 3.98 -9.12
N ARG A 101 6.76 2.84 -9.83
CA ARG A 101 5.71 2.41 -10.77
C ARG A 101 4.32 2.25 -10.13
N ALA A 102 4.24 1.88 -8.86
CA ALA A 102 2.98 1.80 -8.13
C ALA A 102 2.42 3.20 -7.84
N VAL A 103 3.30 4.15 -7.51
CA VAL A 103 2.94 5.57 -7.35
C VAL A 103 2.43 6.14 -8.68
N ASP A 104 3.11 5.85 -9.79
CA ASP A 104 2.70 6.28 -11.12
C ASP A 104 1.34 5.68 -11.52
N GLU A 105 1.05 4.43 -11.14
CA GLU A 105 -0.27 3.83 -11.30
C GLU A 105 -1.33 4.57 -10.46
N PHE A 106 -1.04 4.92 -9.21
CA PHE A 106 -1.97 5.69 -8.38
C PHE A 106 -2.28 7.06 -8.98
N VAL A 107 -1.29 7.74 -9.55
CA VAL A 107 -1.47 9.01 -10.28
C VAL A 107 -2.35 8.80 -11.52
N GLY A 108 -2.08 7.74 -12.30
CA GLY A 108 -2.87 7.38 -13.47
C GLY A 108 -4.33 7.07 -13.12
N TRP A 109 -4.55 6.26 -12.08
CA TRP A 109 -5.87 5.95 -11.55
C TRP A 109 -6.58 7.21 -11.06
N ALA A 110 -5.93 8.07 -10.27
CA ALA A 110 -6.54 9.29 -9.73
C ALA A 110 -6.98 10.24 -10.84
N SER A 111 -6.25 10.26 -11.96
CA SER A 111 -6.56 11.05 -13.16
C SER A 111 -7.73 10.48 -13.97
N ASP A 112 -7.99 9.17 -13.90
CA ASP A 112 -9.17 8.55 -14.51
C ASP A 112 -10.41 8.74 -13.63
N LEU A 113 -11.13 9.83 -13.84
CA LEU A 113 -12.34 10.17 -13.08
C LEU A 113 -13.51 9.20 -13.30
N ALA A 114 -13.46 8.35 -14.34
CA ALA A 114 -14.50 7.38 -14.64
C ALA A 114 -14.38 6.11 -13.78
N ASP A 115 -13.16 5.74 -13.37
CA ASP A 115 -12.97 4.61 -12.46
C ASP A 115 -13.33 5.00 -11.02
N GLN A 116 -14.58 4.72 -10.63
CA GLN A 116 -15.07 4.90 -9.27
C GLN A 116 -15.51 3.59 -8.61
N ARG A 117 -14.95 2.46 -9.08
CA ARG A 117 -15.33 1.11 -8.64
C ARG A 117 -15.27 0.97 -7.12
N MET A 118 -14.21 1.50 -6.51
CA MET A 118 -13.94 1.35 -5.08
C MET A 118 -14.39 2.54 -4.22
N LYS A 119 -15.03 3.55 -4.83
CA LYS A 119 -15.42 4.81 -4.16
C LYS A 119 -16.21 4.58 -2.89
N ALA A 120 -17.21 3.70 -2.94
CA ALA A 120 -18.15 3.51 -1.84
C ALA A 120 -17.48 3.04 -0.54
N GLU A 121 -16.28 2.46 -0.63
CA GLU A 121 -15.48 2.07 0.52
C GLU A 121 -14.43 3.12 0.85
N PHE A 122 -13.50 3.41 -0.05
CA PHE A 122 -12.28 4.15 0.31
C PHE A 122 -12.42 5.68 0.30
N TYR A 123 -13.32 6.23 -0.51
CA TYR A 123 -13.48 7.68 -0.65
C TYR A 123 -14.93 8.12 -0.92
N PRO A 124 -15.91 7.67 -0.11
CA PRO A 124 -17.33 7.86 -0.40
C PRO A 124 -17.78 9.31 -0.37
N ARG A 125 -17.08 10.16 0.38
CA ARG A 125 -17.39 11.59 0.58
C ARG A 125 -16.49 12.53 -0.22
N VAL A 126 -15.45 12.01 -0.88
CA VAL A 126 -14.48 12.81 -1.62
C VAL A 126 -14.74 12.67 -3.11
N ASP A 127 -14.77 13.81 -3.82
CA ASP A 127 -14.76 13.79 -5.28
C ASP A 127 -13.38 13.34 -5.77
N LYS A 128 -13.33 12.39 -6.70
CA LYS A 128 -12.07 11.84 -7.19
C LYS A 128 -11.15 12.94 -7.78
N SER A 129 -11.75 14.01 -8.33
CA SER A 129 -10.97 15.14 -8.85
C SER A 129 -10.18 15.91 -7.78
N ARG A 130 -10.49 15.71 -6.50
CA ARG A 130 -9.85 16.39 -5.37
C ARG A 130 -8.73 15.58 -4.71
N LEU A 131 -8.51 14.32 -5.09
CA LEU A 131 -7.57 13.45 -4.37
C LEU A 131 -6.12 13.99 -4.32
N PHE A 132 -5.69 14.73 -5.36
CA PHE A 132 -4.42 15.44 -5.35
C PHE A 132 -4.45 16.72 -4.50
N GLU A 133 -5.52 17.53 -4.62
CA GLU A 133 -5.69 18.78 -3.87
C GLU A 133 -5.76 18.52 -2.36
N ASP A 134 -6.46 17.46 -1.97
CA ASP A 134 -6.67 17.07 -0.58
C ASP A 134 -5.50 16.23 -0.03
N GLY A 135 -4.47 15.94 -0.85
CA GLY A 135 -3.22 15.33 -0.42
C GLY A 135 -3.24 13.80 -0.25
N TYR A 136 -4.29 13.12 -0.70
CA TYR A 136 -4.42 11.65 -0.61
C TYR A 136 -3.56 10.91 -1.64
N ILE A 137 -3.23 11.56 -2.76
CA ILE A 137 -2.37 11.02 -3.82
C ILE A 137 -1.23 11.99 -4.07
N ALA A 138 0.00 11.48 -4.10
CA ALA A 138 1.22 12.24 -4.35
C ALA A 138 2.00 11.63 -5.52
N GLU A 139 2.66 12.47 -6.32
CA GLU A 139 3.54 12.02 -7.42
C GLU A 139 4.85 11.39 -6.92
N GLN A 140 5.20 11.65 -5.66
CA GLN A 140 6.34 11.06 -4.96
C GLN A 140 5.90 10.63 -3.56
N SER A 141 6.23 9.39 -3.19
CA SER A 141 5.86 8.82 -1.89
C SER A 141 7.09 8.53 -1.04
N GLY A 142 6.99 8.80 0.27
CA GLY A 142 8.01 8.38 1.24
C GLY A 142 8.24 6.86 1.23
N HIS A 143 7.20 6.08 0.89
CA HIS A 143 7.30 4.62 0.74
C HIS A 143 8.34 4.21 -0.30
N SER A 144 8.50 4.95 -1.40
CA SER A 144 9.51 4.62 -2.42
C SER A 144 10.94 4.84 -1.93
N ARG A 145 11.14 5.42 -0.75
CA ARG A 145 12.46 5.59 -0.10
C ARG A 145 12.81 4.45 0.86
N GLY A 146 11.85 3.58 1.15
CA GLY A 146 12.03 2.34 1.92
C GLY A 146 12.07 2.48 3.44
N SER A 147 11.84 3.67 3.99
CA SER A 147 11.81 3.92 5.44
C SER A 147 10.41 4.24 5.97
N THR A 148 9.39 4.13 5.13
CA THR A 148 7.99 4.41 5.44
C THR A 148 7.17 3.12 5.43
N VAL A 149 6.17 3.06 6.30
CA VAL A 149 5.33 1.88 6.54
C VAL A 149 3.93 2.33 6.95
N ASP A 150 2.93 1.59 6.47
CA ASP A 150 1.54 1.69 6.88
C ASP A 150 1.18 0.49 7.75
N LEU A 151 0.70 0.74 8.97
CA LEU A 151 0.46 -0.32 9.94
C LEU A 151 -0.60 0.00 11.00
N THR A 152 -0.98 -1.05 11.73
CA THR A 152 -1.90 -1.00 12.87
C THR A 152 -1.48 -1.98 13.97
N LEU A 153 -2.33 -2.10 15.00
CA LEU A 153 -2.26 -3.11 16.05
C LEU A 153 -3.40 -4.14 15.92
N VAL A 154 -3.09 -5.38 16.29
CA VAL A 154 -4.03 -6.50 16.42
C VAL A 154 -3.95 -7.03 17.85
N GLU A 155 -5.08 -7.20 18.52
CA GLU A 155 -5.13 -7.84 19.85
C GLU A 155 -4.69 -9.30 19.78
N LEU A 156 -3.95 -9.75 20.79
CA LEU A 156 -3.54 -11.15 20.95
C LEU A 156 -4.53 -11.91 21.84
N PRO A 157 -4.89 -13.17 21.48
CA PRO A 157 -4.46 -13.89 20.28
C PRO A 157 -5.10 -13.33 19.01
N ALA A 158 -4.29 -13.16 17.96
CA ALA A 158 -4.74 -12.58 16.70
C ALA A 158 -5.84 -13.45 16.06
N ALA A 159 -7.02 -12.87 15.89
CA ALA A 159 -8.07 -13.49 15.08
C ALA A 159 -7.63 -13.56 13.61
N ALA A 160 -8.15 -14.51 12.83
CA ALA A 160 -7.90 -14.52 11.39
C ALA A 160 -8.61 -13.35 10.70
N THR A 161 -7.94 -12.65 9.78
CA THR A 161 -8.61 -11.75 8.85
C THR A 161 -9.42 -12.57 7.84
N PRO A 162 -10.73 -12.31 7.67
CA PRO A 162 -11.48 -12.78 6.52
C PRO A 162 -10.82 -12.36 5.20
N PRO A 163 -10.75 -13.24 4.19
CA PRO A 163 -10.26 -12.85 2.88
C PRO A 163 -11.24 -11.88 2.20
N TYR A 164 -10.72 -10.91 1.46
CA TYR A 164 -11.53 -10.08 0.58
C TYR A 164 -12.04 -10.89 -0.62
N VAL A 165 -13.32 -10.74 -0.96
CA VAL A 165 -13.92 -11.36 -2.15
C VAL A 165 -14.25 -10.26 -3.16
N PRO A 166 -13.58 -10.22 -4.33
CA PRO A 166 -13.88 -9.25 -5.37
C PRO A 166 -15.37 -9.22 -5.75
N GLY A 167 -15.94 -8.02 -5.80
CA GLY A 167 -17.35 -7.80 -6.08
C GLY A 167 -18.30 -7.94 -4.89
N GLN A 168 -17.78 -8.18 -3.67
CA GLN A 168 -18.59 -8.07 -2.46
C GLN A 168 -19.10 -6.62 -2.28
N PRO A 169 -20.25 -6.40 -1.59
CA PRO A 169 -20.72 -5.06 -1.30
C PRO A 169 -19.66 -4.24 -0.56
N LEU A 170 -19.34 -3.08 -1.11
CA LEU A 170 -18.42 -2.13 -0.52
C LEU A 170 -19.09 -1.43 0.66
N VAL A 171 -18.33 -1.25 1.75
CA VAL A 171 -18.78 -0.54 2.94
C VAL A 171 -17.86 0.63 3.19
N ASP A 172 -18.46 1.79 3.45
CA ASP A 172 -17.78 3.02 3.82
C ASP A 172 -16.68 2.80 4.87
N CYS A 173 -15.45 3.21 4.55
CA CYS A 173 -14.28 3.06 5.41
C CYS A 173 -14.41 3.81 6.75
N ALA A 174 -15.37 4.73 6.90
CA ALA A 174 -15.69 5.42 8.15
C ALA A 174 -16.97 4.88 8.84
N ALA A 175 -17.60 3.83 8.31
CA ALA A 175 -18.71 3.16 8.98
C ALA A 175 -18.27 2.58 10.35
N PRO A 176 -19.21 2.25 11.26
CA PRO A 176 -18.86 1.57 12.51
C PRO A 176 -18.05 0.29 12.26
N ALA A 177 -17.09 -0.03 13.14
CA ALA A 177 -16.17 -1.15 12.97
C ALA A 177 -16.86 -2.50 12.70
N SER A 178 -18.05 -2.73 13.26
CA SER A 178 -18.84 -3.95 13.04
C SER A 178 -19.46 -4.08 11.65
N GLN A 179 -19.41 -3.02 10.84
CA GLN A 179 -19.96 -2.98 9.49
C GLN A 179 -18.87 -2.95 8.42
N ARG A 180 -17.71 -2.34 8.71
CA ARG A 180 -16.58 -2.25 7.78
C ARG A 180 -16.01 -3.63 7.43
N PHE A 181 -15.11 -3.66 6.46
CA PHE A 181 -14.30 -4.83 6.19
C PHE A 181 -13.63 -5.34 7.48
N GLY A 182 -13.68 -6.65 7.70
CA GLY A 182 -13.19 -7.29 8.92
C GLY A 182 -11.67 -7.34 8.98
N ASP A 183 -11.02 -6.23 9.32
CA ASP A 183 -9.56 -6.09 9.23
C ASP A 183 -8.77 -6.66 10.44
N ASN A 184 -9.39 -7.46 11.31
CA ASN A 184 -8.88 -8.01 12.59
C ASN A 184 -8.09 -7.06 13.52
N SER A 185 -7.95 -5.78 13.17
CA SER A 185 -7.24 -4.75 13.90
C SER A 185 -8.10 -4.18 15.02
N ILE A 186 -7.46 -3.51 15.95
CA ILE A 186 -8.19 -2.63 16.87
C ILE A 186 -8.88 -1.51 16.09
N ASP A 187 -10.01 -1.02 16.61
CA ASP A 187 -10.79 0.02 15.96
C ASP A 187 -10.05 1.37 16.03
N MET A 188 -9.59 1.84 14.88
CA MET A 188 -8.90 3.12 14.71
C MET A 188 -9.85 4.23 14.26
N GLY A 189 -11.17 4.01 14.22
CA GLY A 189 -12.16 5.00 13.76
C GLY A 189 -12.40 5.01 12.27
N THR A 190 -11.43 4.57 11.45
CA THR A 190 -11.59 4.32 10.01
C THR A 190 -10.85 3.03 9.62
N GLY A 191 -11.13 2.50 8.43
CA GLY A 191 -10.29 1.50 7.77
C GLY A 191 -8.98 2.10 7.22
N TYR A 192 -8.05 1.22 6.83
CA TYR A 192 -6.86 1.59 6.08
C TYR A 192 -7.22 2.17 4.70
N ASP A 193 -6.40 3.09 4.19
CA ASP A 193 -6.62 3.85 2.93
C ASP A 193 -7.97 4.58 2.86
N CYS A 194 -8.54 4.94 4.02
CA CYS A 194 -9.74 5.75 4.06
C CYS A 194 -9.41 7.21 3.73
N PHE A 195 -9.67 7.63 2.48
CA PHE A 195 -9.49 9.01 2.03
C PHE A 195 -10.62 9.88 2.60
N ASP A 196 -10.47 10.21 3.87
CA ASP A 196 -11.33 11.07 4.64
C ASP A 196 -10.53 11.79 5.71
N THR A 197 -10.93 13.01 6.04
CA THR A 197 -10.31 13.76 7.16
C THR A 197 -10.47 13.05 8.51
N LEU A 198 -11.46 12.16 8.67
CA LEU A 198 -11.57 11.25 9.82
C LEU A 198 -10.34 10.36 10.00
N ALA A 199 -9.54 10.11 8.95
CA ALA A 199 -8.30 9.36 9.05
C ALA A 199 -7.16 10.14 9.71
N HIS A 200 -7.25 11.47 9.81
CA HIS A 200 -6.21 12.29 10.44
C HIS A 200 -6.02 11.89 11.89
N THR A 201 -4.78 11.64 12.32
CA THR A 201 -4.43 10.99 13.58
C THR A 201 -5.12 11.62 14.79
N LEU A 202 -5.19 12.96 14.83
CA LEU A 202 -5.76 13.74 15.94
C LEU A 202 -7.07 14.44 15.56
N ASP A 203 -7.85 13.91 14.61
CA ASP A 203 -9.14 14.50 14.25
C ASP A 203 -10.08 14.57 15.48
N PRO A 204 -10.66 15.74 15.82
CA PRO A 204 -11.45 15.91 17.03
C PRO A 204 -12.79 15.14 17.04
N ARG A 205 -13.23 14.61 15.90
CA ARG A 205 -14.41 13.73 15.81
C ARG A 205 -14.09 12.32 16.31
N VAL A 206 -12.82 11.92 16.30
CA VAL A 206 -12.35 10.61 16.80
C VAL A 206 -12.05 10.74 18.30
N GLN A 207 -12.82 10.03 19.12
CA GLN A 207 -12.79 10.15 20.58
C GLN A 207 -12.85 8.77 21.24
N GLY A 208 -12.69 8.71 22.57
CA GLY A 208 -12.82 7.48 23.34
C GLY A 208 -11.77 6.43 22.95
N GLU A 209 -12.20 5.17 22.82
CA GLU A 209 -11.28 4.05 22.52
C GLU A 209 -10.56 4.22 21.17
N GLN A 210 -11.18 4.81 20.14
CA GLN A 210 -10.53 5.01 18.85
C GLN A 210 -9.33 5.97 18.94
N LEU A 211 -9.49 7.09 19.66
CA LEU A 211 -8.39 8.02 19.91
C LEU A 211 -7.29 7.37 20.76
N LYS A 212 -7.69 6.62 21.80
CA LYS A 212 -6.76 5.87 22.65
C LYS A 212 -5.95 4.85 21.85
N ASN A 213 -6.57 4.15 20.90
CA ASN A 213 -5.92 3.19 20.01
C ASN A 213 -4.92 3.86 19.07
N ARG A 214 -5.30 5.01 18.46
CA ARG A 214 -4.38 5.81 17.63
C ARG A 214 -3.18 6.30 18.42
N LEU A 215 -3.39 6.79 19.64
CA LEU A 215 -2.31 7.26 20.51
C LEU A 215 -1.42 6.11 20.99
N LEU A 216 -1.98 4.94 21.30
CA LEU A 216 -1.22 3.73 21.64
C LEU A 216 -0.26 3.36 20.51
N LEU A 217 -0.75 3.27 19.28
CA LEU A 217 0.08 3.00 18.10
C LEU A 217 1.14 4.10 17.91
N LYS A 218 0.70 5.35 17.85
CA LYS A 218 1.55 6.52 17.59
C LYS A 218 2.68 6.63 18.59
N ASP A 219 2.36 6.64 19.89
CA ASP A 219 3.36 6.83 20.94
C ASP A 219 4.32 5.64 21.02
N GLY A 220 3.84 4.41 20.76
CA GLY A 220 4.68 3.22 20.71
C GLY A 220 5.69 3.23 19.58
N LEU A 221 5.27 3.65 18.39
CA LEU A 221 6.14 3.75 17.22
C LEU A 221 7.12 4.93 17.32
N GLU A 222 6.68 6.09 17.83
CA GLU A 222 7.54 7.26 17.97
C GLU A 222 8.68 7.06 18.97
N ARG A 223 8.46 6.29 20.05
CA ARG A 223 9.54 5.87 20.95
C ARG A 223 10.65 5.11 20.23
N GLN A 224 10.34 4.46 19.11
CA GLN A 224 11.28 3.68 18.30
C GLN A 224 11.84 4.46 17.09
N GLY A 225 11.47 5.74 16.96
CA GLY A 225 11.95 6.62 15.89
C GLY A 225 11.08 6.62 14.63
N LEU A 226 9.90 6.00 14.65
CA LEU A 226 8.92 6.06 13.57
C LEU A 226 7.97 7.23 13.80
N GLN A 227 8.05 8.27 12.97
CA GLN A 227 7.23 9.47 13.09
C GLN A 227 5.94 9.34 12.28
N ASN A 228 4.80 9.65 12.90
CA ASN A 228 3.50 9.60 12.24
C ASN A 228 3.33 10.76 11.24
N TYR A 229 2.64 10.50 10.13
CA TYR A 229 2.07 11.53 9.27
C TYR A 229 0.66 11.90 9.76
N GLU A 230 0.43 13.18 10.03
CA GLU A 230 -0.77 13.63 10.77
C GLU A 230 -2.10 13.41 10.03
N LEU A 231 -2.08 13.27 8.71
CA LEU A 231 -3.30 13.06 7.91
C LEU A 231 -3.71 11.58 7.82
N GLU A 232 -2.85 10.66 8.26
CA GLU A 232 -3.05 9.22 8.14
C GLU A 232 -2.60 8.51 9.41
N TRP A 233 -3.55 8.02 10.21
CA TRP A 233 -3.24 7.37 11.50
C TRP A 233 -2.35 6.14 11.36
N TRP A 234 -2.33 5.49 10.19
CA TRP A 234 -1.56 4.28 9.91
C TRP A 234 -0.14 4.55 9.40
N HIS A 235 0.17 5.77 8.96
CA HIS A 235 1.36 6.07 8.17
C HIS A 235 2.52 6.57 9.04
N PHE A 236 3.67 5.91 8.95
CA PHE A 236 4.86 6.23 9.74
C PHE A 236 6.14 6.18 8.91
N THR A 237 7.05 7.12 9.17
CA THR A 237 8.39 7.13 8.56
C THR A 237 9.47 7.06 9.64
N PHE A 238 10.37 6.10 9.53
CA PHE A 238 11.54 6.02 10.39
C PHE A 238 12.49 7.20 10.15
N LYS A 239 12.94 7.84 11.24
CA LYS A 239 13.90 8.95 11.19
C LYS A 239 15.17 8.62 12.00
N PRO A 240 16.37 8.93 11.48
CA PRO A 240 16.63 9.46 10.13
C PRO A 240 16.42 8.40 9.04
N GLU A 241 15.91 8.81 7.87
CA GLU A 241 15.75 7.93 6.72
C GLU A 241 17.11 7.55 6.14
N THR A 242 17.26 6.31 5.68
CA THR A 242 18.49 5.86 5.01
C THR A 242 18.69 6.56 3.66
N TYR A 243 17.60 6.80 2.93
CA TYR A 243 17.61 7.38 1.58
C TYR A 243 16.59 8.52 1.43
N PRO A 244 16.78 9.68 2.08
CA PRO A 244 15.78 10.76 2.09
C PRO A 244 15.47 11.37 0.71
N GLU A 245 16.37 11.21 -0.27
CA GLU A 245 16.25 11.83 -1.60
C GLU A 245 16.16 10.81 -2.75
N THR A 246 16.06 9.50 -2.44
CA THR A 246 16.07 8.44 -3.46
C THR A 246 14.75 7.68 -3.48
N TYR A 247 14.04 7.76 -4.60
CA TYR A 247 12.81 7.01 -4.86
C TYR A 247 13.16 5.80 -5.74
N PHE A 248 12.99 4.60 -5.19
CA PHE A 248 13.33 3.35 -5.88
C PHE A 248 12.15 2.82 -6.70
N ASP A 249 12.47 1.97 -7.68
CA ASP A 249 11.49 1.36 -8.58
C ASP A 249 11.79 -0.13 -8.87
N PHE A 250 12.46 -0.83 -7.94
CA PHE A 250 12.56 -2.30 -8.01
C PHE A 250 11.24 -2.92 -7.54
N PRO A 251 10.82 -4.08 -8.05
CA PRO A 251 9.58 -4.72 -7.62
C PRO A 251 9.66 -5.21 -6.17
N VAL A 252 8.52 -5.24 -5.50
CA VAL A 252 8.33 -5.95 -4.23
C VAL A 252 8.32 -7.45 -4.52
N ALA A 253 9.50 -8.05 -4.48
CA ALA A 253 9.75 -9.45 -4.77
C ALA A 253 10.78 -10.03 -3.79
N PRO A 254 10.89 -11.36 -3.65
CA PRO A 254 11.94 -11.98 -2.84
C PRO A 254 13.33 -11.41 -3.18
N LEU A 255 14.04 -10.94 -2.16
CA LEU A 255 15.37 -10.36 -2.34
C LEU A 255 16.38 -11.45 -2.77
N PRO A 256 17.34 -11.13 -3.66
CA PRO A 256 18.41 -12.05 -3.99
C PRO A 256 19.24 -12.36 -2.73
N GLY A 257 19.53 -13.65 -2.52
CA GLY A 257 20.30 -14.14 -1.37
C GLY A 257 21.80 -13.91 -1.46
#